data_AF-A0A6M0BEI4-F1
#
_entry.id   AF-A0A6M0BEI4-F1
#
_cell.length_a   1.000
_cell.length_b   1.000
_cell.length_c   1.000
_cell.angle_alpha   90.00
_cell.angle_beta   90.00
_cell.angle_gamma   90.00
#
_symmetry.space_group_name_H-M   'P 1'
#
loop_
_entity.id
_entity.type
_entity.pdbx_description
1 polymer ?
#
loop_
_entity_poly.entity_id
_entity_poly.type
_entity_poly.pdbx_seq_one_letter_code
_entity_poly.pdbx_strand_id
1 'polypeptide(L)'
;MIIISDTSPITNLAGINQLNLLHRLYASVLVLMDERRGRTVAQELGLTIVGLLGILVQAKKSNLIPAVKPLMDQLIETMDFRISSQLYHAILQATDE
;
A
#
# COMPACT_ATOMS: atom_id res chain seq x y z
N MET A 1 -1.87 14.16 5.27
CA MET A 1 -2.79 13.01 5.33
C MET A 1 -2.17 11.99 6.27
N ILE A 2 -2.88 11.60 7.33
CA ILE A 2 -2.41 10.55 8.26
C ILE A 2 -2.84 9.23 7.65
N ILE A 3 -1.89 8.40 7.26
CA ILE A 3 -2.17 7.03 6.85
C ILE A 3 -1.96 6.12 8.02
N ILE A 4 -3.00 5.34 8.27
CA ILE A 4 -3.02 4.24 9.21
C ILE A 4 -2.70 2.97 8.42
N SER A 5 -1.53 2.41 8.68
CA SER A 5 -1.04 1.18 8.08
C SER A 5 -0.75 0.18 9.19
N ASP A 6 -1.06 -1.10 8.94
CA ASP A 6 -0.44 -2.18 9.71
C ASP A 6 1.07 -2.23 9.41
N THR A 7 1.81 -3.12 10.08
CA THR A 7 3.26 -3.22 9.86
C THR A 7 3.60 -3.79 8.48
N SER A 8 2.65 -4.42 7.77
CA SER A 8 2.89 -5.13 6.52
C SER A 8 3.36 -4.20 5.40
N PRO A 9 2.77 -3.01 5.14
CA PRO A 9 3.32 -2.06 4.18
C PRO A 9 4.74 -1.60 4.49
N ILE A 10 5.13 -1.45 5.77
CA ILE A 10 6.52 -1.09 6.11
C ILE A 10 7.46 -2.24 5.78
N THR A 11 7.14 -3.45 6.26
CA THR A 11 7.98 -4.63 6.03
C THR A 11 8.09 -4.97 4.55
N ASN A 12 6.98 -4.89 3.81
CA ASN A 12 6.91 -5.19 2.39
C ASN A 12 7.60 -4.12 1.54
N LEU A 13 7.36 -2.83 1.79
CA LEU A 13 8.05 -1.76 1.08
C LEU A 13 9.55 -1.76 1.39
N ALA A 14 9.95 -2.05 2.63
CA ALA A 14 11.36 -2.23 2.97
C ALA A 14 11.97 -3.43 2.24
N GLY A 15 11.28 -4.57 2.20
CA GLY A 15 11.73 -5.78 1.50
C GLY A 15 11.92 -5.59 -0.01
N ILE A 16 11.12 -4.72 -0.65
CA ILE A 16 11.28 -4.36 -2.07
C ILE A 16 12.10 -3.07 -2.30
N ASN A 17 12.77 -2.53 -1.28
CA ASN A 17 13.57 -1.29 -1.35
C ASN A 17 12.79 -0.03 -1.78
N GLN A 18 11.49 0.04 -1.49
CA GLN A 18 10.58 1.15 -1.81
C GLN A 18 10.06 1.90 -0.59
N LEU A 19 10.73 1.77 0.57
CA LEU A 19 10.31 2.44 1.81
C LEU A 19 10.26 3.98 1.67
N ASN A 20 11.08 4.54 0.79
CA ASN A 20 11.08 5.98 0.48
C ASN A 20 9.75 6.50 -0.09
N LEU A 21 8.91 5.64 -0.68
CA LEU A 21 7.60 6.04 -1.20
C LEU A 21 6.69 6.60 -0.10
N LEU A 22 6.81 6.07 1.13
CA LEU A 22 6.05 6.59 2.28
C LEU A 22 6.41 8.05 2.56
N HIS A 23 7.69 8.40 2.53
CA HIS A 23 8.15 9.78 2.76
C HIS A 23 7.77 10.73 1.62
N ARG A 24 7.77 10.24 0.38
CA ARG A 24 7.43 11.07 -0.80
C ARG A 24 5.94 11.34 -0.91
N LEU A 25 5.11 10.39 -0.48
CA LEU A 25 3.65 10.51 -0.55
C LEU A 25 3.04 11.18 0.69
N TYR A 26 3.64 11.01 1.87
CA TYR A 26 3.01 11.38 3.13
C TYR A 26 3.96 12.18 4.02
N ALA A 27 3.49 13.36 4.46
CA ALA A 27 4.20 14.20 5.43
C ALA A 27 4.24 13.59 6.84
N SER A 28 3.32 12.68 7.17
CA SER A 28 3.27 11.97 8.46
C SER A 28 2.58 10.61 8.29
N VAL A 29 3.23 9.54 8.76
CA VAL A 29 2.71 8.16 8.71
C VAL A 29 2.41 7.69 10.13
N LEU A 30 1.20 7.19 10.38
CA LEU A 30 0.80 6.65 11.69
C LEU A 30 0.67 5.12 11.56
N VAL A 31 1.51 4.38 12.26
CA VAL A 31 1.45 2.91 12.24
C VAL A 31 0.53 2.44 13.35
N LEU A 32 -0.56 1.73 13.03
CA LEU A 32 -1.42 1.14 14.06
C LEU A 32 -1.09 -0.34 14.23
N MET A 33 -0.61 -0.69 15.43
CA MET A 33 -0.34 -2.06 15.87
C MET A 33 -1.60 -2.71 16.48
N ASP A 34 -2.71 -2.78 15.72
CA ASP A 34 -3.75 -3.82 15.92
C ASP A 34 -4.69 -3.81 14.70
N GLU A 35 -4.42 -4.72 13.76
CA GLU A 35 -4.78 -4.57 12.35
C GLU A 35 -6.30 -4.54 12.09
N ARG A 36 -7.11 -5.26 12.87
CA ARG A 36 -8.58 -5.24 12.68
C ARG A 36 -9.23 -4.13 13.51
N ARG A 37 -8.93 -4.07 14.80
CA ARG A 37 -9.55 -3.12 15.73
C ARG A 37 -9.15 -1.68 15.40
N GLY A 38 -7.89 -1.46 15.08
CA GLY A 38 -7.38 -0.15 14.65
C GLY A 38 -8.03 0.32 13.34
N ARG A 39 -8.24 -0.58 12.37
CA ARG A 39 -8.96 -0.25 11.13
C ARG A 39 -10.42 0.12 11.41
N THR A 40 -11.13 -0.65 12.23
CA THR A 40 -12.52 -0.34 12.59
C THR A 40 -12.64 1.04 13.24
N VAL A 41 -11.84 1.32 14.27
CA VAL A 41 -11.85 2.62 14.96
C VAL A 41 -11.48 3.76 14.01
N ALA A 42 -10.50 3.56 13.13
CA ALA A 42 -10.11 4.57 12.15
C ALA A 42 -11.24 4.86 11.14
N GLN A 43 -11.96 3.85 10.68
CA GLN A 43 -13.15 4.02 9.84
C GLN A 43 -14.27 4.78 10.58
N GLU A 44 -14.53 4.42 11.84
CA GLU A 44 -15.52 5.10 12.70
C GLU A 44 -15.19 6.58 12.91
N LEU A 45 -13.90 6.93 12.95
CA LEU A 45 -13.41 8.32 13.07
C LEU A 45 -13.30 9.06 11.73
N GLY A 46 -13.72 8.45 10.62
CA GLY A 46 -13.64 9.06 9.28
C GLY A 46 -12.22 9.19 8.73
N LEU A 47 -11.25 8.43 9.26
CA LEU A 47 -9.87 8.45 8.80
C LEU A 47 -9.71 7.58 7.54
N THR A 48 -8.90 8.06 6.59
CA THR A 48 -8.56 7.31 5.38
C THR A 48 -7.49 6.27 5.70
N ILE A 49 -7.85 5.00 5.54
CA ILE A 49 -6.93 3.86 5.68
C ILE A 49 -6.42 3.50 4.29
N VAL A 50 -5.10 3.37 4.16
CA VAL A 50 -4.47 2.99 2.89
C VAL A 50 -3.57 1.79 3.17
N GLY A 51 -3.87 0.67 2.53
CA GLY A 51 -3.01 -0.52 2.56
C GLY A 51 -1.89 -0.46 1.52
N LEU A 52 -1.03 -1.48 1.51
CA LEU A 52 0.14 -1.58 0.61
C LEU A 52 -0.20 -1.29 -0.86
N LEU A 53 -1.24 -1.94 -1.37
CA LEU A 53 -1.64 -1.79 -2.78
C LEU A 53 -2.15 -0.37 -3.08
N GLY A 54 -2.85 0.27 -2.12
CA GLY A 54 -3.26 1.67 -2.25
C GLY A 54 -2.07 2.61 -2.31
N ILE A 55 -0.97 2.31 -1.61
CA ILE A 55 0.28 3.07 -1.69
C ILE A 55 0.90 2.96 -3.09
N LEU A 56 0.95 1.75 -3.66
CA LEU A 56 1.47 1.54 -5.02
C LEU A 56 0.64 2.28 -6.08
N VAL A 57 -0.70 2.17 -6.00
CA VAL A 57 -1.61 2.90 -6.90
C VAL A 57 -1.40 4.41 -6.79
N GLN A 58 -1.29 4.94 -5.57
CA GLN A 58 -1.05 6.37 -5.36
C GLN A 58 0.33 6.80 -5.88
N ALA A 59 1.36 5.98 -5.70
CA ALA A 59 2.70 6.25 -6.22
C ALA A 59 2.70 6.35 -7.75
N LYS A 60 1.99 5.45 -8.44
CA LYS A 60 1.82 5.48 -9.90
C LYS A 60 1.08 6.73 -10.36
N LYS A 61 -0.06 7.05 -9.74
CA LYS A 61 -0.82 8.28 -10.02
C LYS A 61 -0.02 9.56 -9.78
N SER A 62 0.93 9.51 -8.86
CA SER A 62 1.84 10.62 -8.53
C SER A 62 3.13 10.61 -9.37
N ASN A 63 3.24 9.75 -10.39
CA ASN A 63 4.42 9.57 -11.25
C ASN A 63 5.72 9.26 -10.48
N LEU A 64 5.62 8.68 -9.28
CA LEU A 64 6.79 8.30 -8.46
C LEU A 64 7.37 6.94 -8.87
N ILE A 65 6.53 6.10 -9.48
CA ILE A 65 6.92 4.80 -10.05
C ILE A 65 6.39 4.70 -11.49
N PRO A 66 7.14 4.04 -12.39
CA PRO A 66 6.75 3.94 -13.79
C PRO A 66 5.63 2.92 -14.04
N ALA A 67 5.48 1.91 -13.18
CA ALA A 67 4.49 0.85 -13.30
C ALA A 67 4.18 0.21 -11.94
N VAL A 68 2.95 -0.27 -11.76
CA VAL A 68 2.49 -0.97 -10.55
C VAL A 68 2.72 -2.47 -10.66
N LYS A 69 2.52 -3.05 -11.85
CA LYS A 69 2.60 -4.49 -12.08
C LYS A 69 3.91 -5.13 -11.59
N PRO A 70 5.11 -4.61 -11.92
CA PRO A 70 6.36 -5.25 -11.52
C PRO A 70 6.53 -5.30 -9.99
N LEU A 71 6.03 -4.29 -9.28
CA LEU A 71 6.11 -4.24 -7.82
C LEU A 71 5.12 -5.21 -7.18
N MET A 72 3.92 -5.35 -7.75
CA MET A 72 2.95 -6.35 -7.30
C MET A 72 3.48 -7.78 -7.51
N ASP A 73 4.07 -8.05 -8.67
CA ASP A 73 4.69 -9.35 -8.96
C ASP A 73 5.82 -9.66 -7.96
N GLN A 74 6.70 -8.68 -7.71
CA GLN A 74 7.77 -8.84 -6.73
C GLN A 74 7.24 -9.11 -5.31
N LEU A 75 6.16 -8.46 -4.89
CA LEU A 75 5.53 -8.73 -3.59
C LEU A 75 5.03 -10.18 -3.49
N ILE A 76 4.38 -10.69 -4.55
CA ILE A 76 3.85 -12.05 -4.59
C ILE A 76 4.99 -13.07 -4.57
N GLU A 77 6.04 -12.84 -5.36
CA GLU A 77 7.14 -13.79 -5.54
C GLU A 77 8.10 -13.82 -4.36
N THR A 78 8.33 -12.68 -3.68
CA THR A 78 9.42 -12.53 -2.71
C THR A 78 8.96 -12.29 -1.27
N MET A 79 7.71 -11.84 -1.05
CA MET A 79 7.25 -11.41 0.28
C MET A 79 6.06 -12.23 0.84
N ASP A 80 5.76 -13.40 0.25
CA ASP A 80 4.55 -14.21 0.57
C ASP A 80 3.25 -13.36 0.55
N PHE A 81 3.24 -12.31 -0.28
CA PHE A 81 2.13 -11.39 -0.34
C PHE A 81 0.97 -12.03 -1.11
N ARG A 82 -0.14 -12.26 -0.42
CA ARG A 82 -1.33 -12.86 -1.01
C ARG A 82 -2.27 -11.81 -1.55
N ILE A 83 -2.60 -11.93 -2.83
CA ILE A 83 -3.58 -11.09 -3.51
C ILE A 83 -4.52 -11.99 -4.31
N SER A 84 -5.82 -11.68 -4.28
CA SER A 84 -6.77 -12.38 -5.14
C SER A 84 -6.56 -11.95 -6.60
N SER A 85 -6.82 -12.86 -7.53
CA SER A 85 -6.76 -12.53 -8.96
C SER A 85 -7.69 -11.38 -9.34
N GLN A 86 -8.87 -11.29 -8.72
CA GLN A 86 -9.80 -10.19 -8.97
C GLN A 86 -9.20 -8.84 -8.56
N LEU A 87 -8.58 -8.75 -7.37
CA LEU A 87 -7.98 -7.50 -6.90
C LEU A 87 -6.74 -7.13 -7.70
N TYR A 88 -5.94 -8.12 -8.09
CA TYR A 88 -4.78 -7.93 -8.94
C TYR A 88 -5.17 -7.26 -10.27
N HIS A 89 -6.15 -7.83 -10.98
CA HIS A 89 -6.62 -7.26 -12.25
C HIS A 89 -7.34 -5.91 -12.06
N ALA A 90 -8.10 -5.74 -10.98
CA ALA A 90 -8.75 -4.46 -10.69
C ALA A 90 -7.75 -3.32 -10.51
N ILE A 91 -6.60 -3.59 -9.89
CA ILE A 91 -5.53 -2.60 -9.73
C ILE A 91 -4.89 -2.26 -11.06
N LEU A 92 -4.54 -3.25 -11.87
CA LEU A 92 -3.96 -3.04 -13.20
C LEU A 92 -4.86 -2.14 -14.06
N GLN A 93 -6.15 -2.47 -14.13
CA GLN A 93 -7.15 -1.66 -14.83
C GLN A 93 -7.27 -0.24 -14.27
N ALA A 94 -7.21 -0.05 -12.95
CA ALA A 94 -7.28 1.26 -12.32
C ALA A 94 -6.01 2.12 -12.51
N THR A 95 -4.94 1.53 -13.05
CA THR A 95 -3.64 2.18 -13.28
C THR A 95 -3.22 2.19 -14.75
N ASP A 96 -4.12 1.81 -15.66
CA ASP A 96 -3.89 1.69 -17.11
C ASP A 96 -2.74 0.73 -17.45
N GLU A 97 -2.70 -0.42 -16.75
CA GLU A 97 -1.77 -1.56 -16.95
C GLU A 97 -2.54 -2.87 -17.17
#